data_AF-A0AAW0H573-F1
#
_entry.id   AF-A0AAW0H573-F1
#
_cell.length_a   1.000
_cell.length_b   1.000
_cell.length_c   1.000
_cell.angle_alpha   90.00
_cell.angle_beta   90.00
_cell.angle_gamma   90.00
#
_symmetry.space_group_name_H-M   'P 1'
#
loop_
_entity.id
_entity.type
_entity.pdbx_description
1 polymer ?
#
loop_
_entity_poly.entity_id
_entity_poly.type
_entity_poly.pdbx_seq_one_letter_code
_entity_poly.pdbx_strand_id
1 'polypeptide(L)'
;MGIHVFDDLSGSVSLSWVGDSTGVILVLTTFQVPLVIVSFGQSKLYRSEDYGKNFKDITNLINNTFIRTEFGMAIGPENSGKVILTAEVSGGSRGGRVFRSSDFAKNFVQTDLPFHPLTQMMYSPQNSDYLLALSTEVSPAKLAFPGL
;
A
#
# COMPACT_ATOMS: atom_id res chain seq x y z
N MET A 1 13.11 24.01 12.68
CA MET A 1 12.05 23.56 11.76
C MET A 1 12.75 22.98 10.56
N GLY A 2 12.66 21.66 10.34
CA GLY A 2 13.33 21.00 9.21
C GLY A 2 12.43 21.04 7.98
N ILE A 3 13.00 21.29 6.80
CA ILE A 3 12.29 21.19 5.52
C ILE A 3 12.78 19.90 4.87
N HIS A 4 11.86 19.03 4.47
CA HIS A 4 12.16 17.86 3.65
C HIS A 4 11.64 18.10 2.23
N VAL A 5 12.52 17.97 1.24
CA VAL A 5 12.19 18.13 -0.19
C VAL A 5 12.12 16.75 -0.81
N PHE A 6 11.03 16.49 -1.54
CA PHE A 6 10.86 15.27 -2.31
C PHE A 6 11.10 15.58 -3.78
N ASP A 7 12.28 15.24 -4.29
CA ASP A 7 12.71 15.61 -5.64
C ASP A 7 11.94 14.85 -6.75
N ASP A 8 11.25 13.77 -6.40
CA ASP A 8 10.58 12.85 -7.35
C ASP A 8 9.05 13.03 -7.42
N LEU A 9 8.49 14.14 -6.93
CA LEU A 9 7.04 14.39 -6.96
C LEU A 9 6.56 14.86 -8.33
N SER A 10 6.31 13.92 -9.25
CA SER A 10 5.81 14.22 -10.60
C SER A 10 4.39 13.70 -10.90
N GLY A 11 3.63 13.23 -9.90
CA GLY A 11 2.30 12.64 -10.10
C GLY A 11 1.36 12.74 -8.88
N SER A 12 0.53 11.73 -8.65
CA SER A 12 -0.40 11.73 -7.50
C SER A 12 0.33 11.44 -6.20
N VAL A 13 -0.14 12.08 -5.12
CA VAL A 13 0.43 11.94 -3.78
C VAL A 13 -0.66 11.52 -2.81
N SER A 14 -0.37 10.51 -1.99
CA SER A 14 -1.19 10.07 -0.87
C SER A 14 -0.37 10.11 0.41
N LEU A 15 -0.98 10.58 1.50
CA LEU A 15 -0.39 10.62 2.83
C LEU A 15 -1.27 9.83 3.79
N SER A 16 -0.66 9.05 4.67
CA SER A 16 -1.38 8.30 5.70
C SER A 16 -0.59 8.22 7.00
N TRP A 17 -1.27 8.48 8.12
CA TRP A 17 -0.76 8.19 9.46
C TRP A 17 -0.91 6.70 9.77
N VAL A 18 0.05 6.12 10.50
CA VAL A 18 0.01 4.71 10.89
C VAL A 18 0.10 4.60 12.42
N GLY A 19 -1.07 4.49 13.04
CA GLY A 19 -1.23 4.45 14.49
C GLY A 19 -1.13 5.83 15.17
N ASP A 20 -1.58 5.87 16.41
CA ASP A 20 -1.61 7.03 17.28
C ASP A 20 -0.33 7.13 18.12
N SER A 21 0.20 8.36 18.25
CA SER A 21 1.43 8.65 19.01
C SER A 21 2.70 7.93 18.53
N THR A 22 2.66 7.28 17.36
CA THR A 22 3.81 6.58 16.76
C THR A 22 4.76 7.53 16.01
N GLY A 23 4.24 8.68 15.56
CA GLY A 23 4.96 9.59 14.65
C GLY A 23 5.13 9.04 13.24
N VAL A 24 4.52 7.89 12.92
CA VAL A 24 4.70 7.21 11.63
C VAL A 24 3.78 7.81 10.58
N ILE A 25 4.39 8.30 9.50
CA ILE A 25 3.69 8.83 8.32
C ILE A 25 4.23 8.10 7.09
N LEU A 26 3.33 7.64 6.23
CA LEU A 26 3.64 7.15 4.90
C LEU A 26 3.24 8.19 3.85
N VAL A 27 4.13 8.39 2.87
CA VAL A 27 3.86 9.17 1.67
C VAL A 27 4.08 8.27 0.48
N LEU A 28 3.02 8.04 -0.29
CA LEU A 28 3.04 7.28 -1.54
C LEU A 28 2.90 8.26 -2.70
N THR A 29 3.81 8.18 -3.66
CA THR A 29 3.77 8.97 -4.89
C THR A 29 3.72 8.01 -6.06
N THR A 30 2.91 8.31 -7.06
CA THR A 30 2.84 7.50 -8.28
C THR A 30 2.80 8.37 -9.50
N PHE A 31 3.57 7.99 -10.50
CA PHE A 31 3.64 8.66 -11.78
C PHE A 31 3.44 7.64 -12.88
N GLN A 32 2.58 7.95 -13.84
CA GLN A 32 2.32 7.09 -14.98
C GLN A 32 2.44 7.89 -16.26
N VAL A 33 3.29 7.41 -17.17
CA VAL A 33 3.42 7.97 -18.51
C VAL A 33 2.58 7.12 -19.46
N PRO A 34 1.56 7.69 -20.12
CA PRO A 34 0.87 7.00 -21.19
C PRO A 34 1.78 6.98 -22.43
N LEU A 35 2.38 5.83 -22.77
CA LEU A 35 2.88 5.60 -24.13
C LEU A 35 1.83 4.82 -24.91
N VAL A 36 1.77 5.06 -26.22
CA VAL A 36 0.77 4.51 -27.15
C VAL A 36 0.69 2.97 -27.13
N ILE A 37 1.74 2.28 -26.65
CA ILE A 37 1.85 0.80 -26.66
C ILE A 37 2.09 0.22 -25.25
N VAL A 38 2.65 0.98 -24.30
CA VAL A 38 3.03 0.49 -22.95
C VAL A 38 2.83 1.60 -21.91
N SER A 39 2.19 1.31 -20.78
CA SER A 39 2.21 2.19 -19.62
C SER A 39 3.48 1.94 -18.79
N PHE A 40 4.29 2.97 -18.59
CA PHE A 40 5.34 2.95 -17.57
C PHE A 40 4.83 3.66 -16.34
N GLY A 41 4.60 2.89 -15.27
CA GLY A 41 4.25 3.38 -13.96
C GLY A 41 5.43 3.26 -13.01
N GLN A 42 5.69 4.31 -12.23
CA GLN A 42 6.62 4.27 -11.11
C GLN A 42 5.91 4.70 -9.84
N SER A 43 6.19 3.99 -8.73
CA SER A 43 5.77 4.40 -7.40
C SER A 43 6.99 4.66 -6.52
N LYS A 44 6.87 5.65 -5.63
CA LYS A 44 7.81 5.87 -4.53
C LYS A 44 7.06 5.84 -3.21
N LEU A 45 7.65 5.18 -2.22
CA LEU A 45 7.10 5.09 -0.87
C LEU A 45 8.11 5.65 0.11
N TYR A 46 7.71 6.67 0.85
CA TYR A 46 8.51 7.29 1.88
C TYR A 46 7.89 7.06 3.25
N ARG A 47 8.74 6.89 4.26
CA ARG A 47 8.32 6.69 5.65
C ARG A 47 9.02 7.67 6.58
N SER A 48 8.23 8.34 7.41
CA SER A 48 8.69 9.08 8.59
C SER A 48 8.37 8.30 9.86
N GLU A 49 9.14 8.55 10.91
CA GLU A 49 8.91 8.05 12.28
C GLU A 49 9.00 9.17 13.33
N ASP A 50 9.00 10.42 12.87
CA ASP A 50 9.23 11.61 13.68
C ASP A 50 8.24 12.73 13.37
N TYR A 51 6.99 12.35 13.04
CA TYR A 51 5.88 13.25 12.70
C TYR A 51 6.15 14.08 11.44
N GLY A 52 6.84 13.50 10.47
CA GLY A 52 7.09 14.11 9.17
C GLY A 52 8.25 15.11 9.14
N LYS A 53 9.11 15.13 10.17
CA LYS A 53 10.31 15.97 10.17
C LYS A 53 11.35 15.44 9.19
N ASN A 54 11.52 14.12 9.13
CA ASN A 54 12.39 13.42 8.20
C ASN A 54 11.67 12.24 7.56
N PHE A 55 11.99 11.99 6.29
CA PHE A 55 11.49 10.83 5.55
C PHE A 55 12.65 10.00 5.00
N LYS A 56 12.43 8.68 4.96
CA LYS A 56 13.32 7.69 4.34
C LYS A 56 12.60 7.11 3.11
N ASP A 57 13.27 7.05 1.96
CA ASP A 57 12.79 6.28 0.81
C ASP A 57 12.86 4.78 1.16
N ILE A 58 11.70 4.13 1.18
CA ILE A 58 11.54 2.69 1.47
C ILE A 58 10.92 1.95 0.29
N THR A 59 11.00 2.51 -0.92
CA THR A 59 10.43 1.94 -2.15
C THR A 59 10.97 0.55 -2.47
N ASN A 60 12.20 0.26 -2.05
CA ASN A 60 12.80 -1.07 -2.20
C ASN A 60 12.05 -2.16 -1.42
N LEU A 61 11.36 -1.82 -0.32
CA LEU A 61 10.58 -2.79 0.46
C LEU A 61 9.34 -3.31 -0.29
N ILE A 62 8.88 -2.57 -1.30
CA ILE A 62 7.82 -2.99 -2.22
C ILE A 62 8.36 -3.41 -3.58
N ASN A 63 9.65 -3.79 -3.64
CA ASN A 63 10.35 -4.22 -4.84
C ASN A 63 10.22 -3.23 -6.01
N ASN A 64 10.11 -1.93 -5.73
CA ASN A 64 9.89 -0.89 -6.74
C ASN A 64 8.65 -1.14 -7.64
N THR A 65 7.66 -1.87 -7.10
CA THR A 65 6.44 -2.21 -7.82
C THR A 65 5.50 -1.01 -7.90
N PHE A 66 4.81 -0.86 -9.02
CA PHE A 66 3.77 0.15 -9.15
C PHE A 66 2.56 -0.18 -8.26
N ILE A 67 2.10 0.81 -7.49
CA ILE A 67 0.98 0.72 -6.56
C ILE A 67 -0.25 1.42 -7.16
N ARG A 68 -1.38 0.72 -7.13
CA ARG A 68 -2.68 1.21 -7.63
C ARG A 68 -3.26 2.23 -6.66
N THR A 69 -3.18 3.51 -7.01
CA THR A 69 -3.61 4.62 -6.14
C THR A 69 -5.11 4.69 -5.93
N GLU A 70 -5.91 4.09 -6.81
CA GLU A 70 -7.35 3.99 -6.66
C GLU A 70 -7.78 3.21 -5.40
N PHE A 71 -6.91 2.35 -4.87
CA PHE A 71 -7.15 1.65 -3.60
C PHE A 71 -6.55 2.37 -2.39
N GLY A 72 -5.77 3.44 -2.61
CA GLY A 72 -5.03 4.13 -1.56
C GLY A 72 -4.12 3.20 -0.74
N MET A 73 -3.85 3.63 0.50
CA MET A 73 -3.17 2.81 1.50
C MET A 73 -4.21 2.33 2.52
N ALA A 74 -4.41 1.03 2.65
CA ALA A 74 -5.32 0.48 3.65
C ALA A 74 -4.59 0.36 5.00
N ILE A 75 -4.94 1.27 5.91
CA ILE A 75 -4.34 1.36 7.26
C ILE A 75 -5.21 0.58 8.25
N GLY A 76 -4.56 -0.23 9.09
CA GLY A 76 -5.23 -1.00 10.14
C GLY A 76 -5.81 -0.11 11.24
N PRO A 77 -6.78 -0.62 12.00
CA PRO A 77 -7.37 0.12 13.11
C PRO A 77 -6.36 0.33 14.25
N GLU A 78 -6.56 1.40 15.02
CA GLU A 78 -5.80 1.75 16.22
C GLU A 78 -4.27 1.70 15.99
N ASN A 79 -3.55 1.05 16.91
CA ASN A 79 -2.10 0.85 16.87
C ASN A 79 -1.70 -0.53 16.34
N SER A 80 -2.53 -1.13 15.48
CA SER A 80 -2.21 -2.45 14.89
C SER A 80 -0.95 -2.42 14.00
N GLY A 81 -0.52 -1.24 13.55
CA GLY A 81 0.66 -1.07 12.70
C GLY A 81 0.50 -1.67 11.30
N LYS A 82 -0.73 -2.03 10.92
CA LYS A 82 -0.99 -2.72 9.66
C LYS A 82 -1.12 -1.76 8.50
N VAL A 83 -0.50 -2.12 7.39
CA VAL A 83 -0.54 -1.36 6.14
C VAL A 83 -0.65 -2.34 4.98
N ILE A 84 -1.60 -2.10 4.08
CA ILE A 84 -1.72 -2.85 2.83
C ILE A 84 -1.66 -1.90 1.65
N LEU A 85 -0.79 -2.22 0.70
CA LEU A 85 -0.64 -1.55 -0.59
C LEU A 85 -1.03 -2.54 -1.68
N THR A 86 -1.92 -2.14 -2.58
CA THR A 86 -2.35 -2.98 -3.70
C THR A 86 -1.49 -2.70 -4.93
N ALA A 87 -0.79 -3.71 -5.41
CA ALA A 87 0.12 -3.59 -6.55
C ALA A 87 -0.62 -3.75 -7.88
N GLU A 88 -0.10 -3.10 -8.92
CA GLU A 88 -0.47 -3.45 -10.29
C GLU A 88 0.19 -4.77 -10.70
N VAL A 89 -0.54 -5.57 -11.45
CA VAL A 89 -0.09 -6.87 -11.98
C VAL A 89 -0.36 -6.91 -13.48
N SER A 90 0.42 -7.70 -14.21
CA SER A 90 0.20 -7.91 -15.65
C SER A 90 -1.20 -8.49 -15.93
N GLY A 91 -1.83 -8.12 -17.05
CA GLY A 91 -3.19 -8.54 -17.41
C GLY A 91 -3.44 -10.06 -17.51
N GLY A 92 -2.38 -10.89 -17.59
CA GLY A 92 -2.48 -12.35 -17.58
C GLY A 92 -2.40 -13.00 -16.19
N SER A 93 -2.30 -12.21 -15.11
CA SER A 93 -2.16 -12.73 -13.76
C SER A 93 -3.45 -13.39 -13.27
N ARG A 94 -3.31 -14.52 -12.55
CA ARG A 94 -4.44 -15.29 -11.98
C ARG A 94 -5.19 -14.54 -10.86
N GLY A 95 -4.62 -13.47 -10.33
CA GLY A 95 -5.22 -12.63 -9.30
C GLY A 95 -4.35 -11.40 -9.05
N GLY A 96 -4.76 -10.59 -8.08
CA GLY A 96 -4.04 -9.39 -7.67
C GLY A 96 -2.83 -9.70 -6.80
N ARG A 97 -2.09 -8.65 -6.44
CA ARG A 97 -0.96 -8.72 -5.52
C ARG A 97 -1.03 -7.58 -4.51
N VAL A 98 -0.64 -7.87 -3.29
CA VAL A 98 -0.52 -6.87 -2.23
C VAL A 98 0.83 -6.94 -1.55
N PHE A 99 1.28 -5.79 -1.04
CA PHE A 99 2.35 -5.71 -0.05
C PHE A 99 1.72 -5.41 1.30
N ARG A 100 2.03 -6.23 2.30
CA ARG A 100 1.43 -6.17 3.63
C ARG A 100 2.51 -5.96 4.68
N SER A 101 2.29 -5.01 5.56
CA SER A 101 3.10 -4.77 6.75
C SER A 101 2.23 -5.00 7.99
N SER A 102 2.82 -5.53 9.05
CA SER A 102 2.23 -5.63 10.39
C SER A 102 3.08 -4.94 11.45
N ASP A 103 4.05 -4.12 11.06
CA ASP A 103 5.06 -3.54 11.94
C ASP A 103 5.33 -2.05 11.68
N PHE A 104 4.26 -1.31 11.34
CA PHE A 104 4.30 0.13 11.03
C PHE A 104 5.19 0.45 9.81
N ALA A 105 5.09 -0.38 8.78
CA ALA A 105 5.78 -0.27 7.51
C ALA A 105 7.31 -0.31 7.63
N LYS A 106 7.83 -1.07 8.60
CA LYS A 106 9.26 -1.36 8.69
C LYS A 106 9.64 -2.50 7.75
N ASN A 107 8.76 -3.47 7.59
CA ASN A 107 8.92 -4.58 6.65
C ASN A 107 7.63 -4.80 5.86
N PHE A 108 7.77 -5.21 4.60
CA PHE A 108 6.65 -5.60 3.75
C PHE A 108 6.81 -7.03 3.25
N VAL A 109 5.71 -7.77 3.27
CA VAL A 109 5.59 -9.11 2.70
C VAL A 109 4.70 -9.04 1.47
N GLN A 110 5.22 -9.48 0.33
CA GLN A 110 4.44 -9.63 -0.89
C GLN A 110 3.50 -10.82 -0.76
N THR A 111 2.26 -10.70 -1.24
CA THR A 111 1.29 -11.80 -1.24
C THR A 111 0.44 -11.74 -2.50
N ASP A 112 0.49 -12.83 -3.27
CA ASP A 112 -0.39 -13.02 -4.41
C ASP A 112 -1.77 -13.47 -3.91
N LEU A 113 -2.82 -12.86 -4.47
CA LEU A 113 -4.20 -13.10 -4.11
C LEU A 113 -4.82 -14.11 -5.08
N PRO A 114 -5.77 -14.93 -4.62
CA PRO A 114 -6.51 -15.85 -5.49
C PRO A 114 -7.61 -15.15 -6.32
N PHE A 115 -7.69 -13.82 -6.30
CA PHE A 115 -8.66 -13.01 -7.04
C PHE A 115 -8.12 -11.60 -7.31
N HIS A 116 -8.76 -10.86 -8.21
CA HIS A 116 -8.46 -9.45 -8.50
C HIS A 116 -9.32 -8.52 -7.64
N PRO A 117 -8.73 -7.67 -6.78
CA PRO A 117 -9.49 -6.73 -5.97
C PRO A 117 -10.26 -5.71 -6.82
N LEU A 118 -11.55 -5.54 -6.50
CA LEU A 118 -12.42 -4.48 -7.04
C LEU A 118 -12.51 -3.28 -6.09
N THR A 119 -12.37 -3.51 -4.79
CA THR A 119 -12.42 -2.47 -3.75
C THR A 119 -11.14 -2.46 -2.93
N GLN A 120 -10.90 -1.37 -2.21
CA GLN A 120 -9.89 -1.34 -1.15
C GLN A 120 -10.18 -2.45 -0.12
N MET A 121 -9.12 -3.06 0.42
CA MET A 121 -9.26 -4.03 1.51
C MET A 121 -9.68 -3.32 2.80
N MET A 122 -10.74 -3.80 3.43
CA MET A 122 -11.27 -3.24 4.67
C MET A 122 -10.95 -4.13 5.85
N TYR A 123 -10.39 -3.56 6.91
CA TYR A 123 -10.17 -4.25 8.17
C TYR A 123 -11.48 -4.39 8.96
N SER A 124 -11.64 -5.51 9.67
CA SER A 124 -12.63 -5.58 10.74
C SER A 124 -12.25 -4.62 11.86
N PRO A 125 -13.18 -3.77 12.34
CA PRO A 125 -12.89 -2.88 13.46
C PRO A 125 -12.54 -3.62 14.76
N GLN A 126 -13.04 -4.85 14.94
CA GLN A 126 -12.82 -5.66 16.16
C GLN A 126 -11.56 -6.53 16.07
N ASN A 127 -11.09 -6.84 14.87
CA ASN A 127 -9.90 -7.65 14.69
C ASN A 127 -9.13 -7.24 13.43
N SER A 128 -7.97 -6.62 13.64
CA SER A 128 -7.08 -6.17 12.56
C SER A 128 -6.48 -7.32 11.72
N ASP A 129 -6.60 -8.58 12.11
CA ASP A 129 -6.24 -9.76 11.29
C ASP A 129 -7.30 -10.11 10.24
N TYR A 130 -8.53 -9.62 10.40
CA TYR A 130 -9.62 -9.94 9.51
C TYR A 130 -9.83 -8.84 8.46
N LEU A 131 -9.91 -9.28 7.20
CA LEU A 131 -10.01 -8.41 6.03
C LEU A 131 -11.18 -8.86 5.15
N LEU A 132 -11.80 -7.89 4.48
CA LEU A 132 -12.77 -8.11 3.42
C LEU A 132 -12.37 -7.31 2.18
N ALA A 133 -12.53 -7.91 1.01
CA ALA A 133 -12.43 -7.23 -0.27
C ALA A 133 -13.42 -7.85 -1.26
N LEU A 134 -13.94 -7.04 -2.19
CA LEU A 134 -14.73 -7.53 -3.30
C LEU A 134 -13.80 -7.91 -4.46
N SER A 135 -14.15 -8.98 -5.18
CA SER A 135 -13.47 -9.41 -6.39
C SER A 135 -14.10 -8.74 -7.62
N THR A 136 -13.31 -8.53 -8.68
CA THR A 136 -13.84 -8.16 -10.01
C THR A 136 -14.60 -9.32 -10.66
N GLU A 137 -14.30 -10.55 -10.25
CA GLU A 137 -15.05 -11.75 -10.66
C GLU A 137 -16.26 -11.95 -9.75
N VAL A 138 -17.34 -12.50 -10.28
CA VAL A 138 -18.63 -12.69 -9.58
C VAL A 138 -18.52 -13.85 -8.57
N SER A 139 -17.70 -13.70 -7.54
CA SER A 139 -17.71 -14.53 -6.32
C SER A 139 -17.02 -13.79 -5.16
N PRO A 140 -17.68 -13.56 -4.01
CA PRO A 140 -17.04 -12.95 -2.86
C PRO A 140 -15.97 -13.88 -2.27
N ALA A 141 -14.73 -13.39 -2.13
CA ALA A 141 -13.62 -14.13 -1.55
C ALA A 141 -13.42 -13.72 -0.09
N LYS A 142 -13.44 -14.70 0.83
CA LYS A 142 -13.06 -14.49 2.23
C LYS A 142 -11.54 -14.70 2.36
N LEU A 143 -10.80 -13.63 2.65
CA LEU A 143 -9.38 -13.72 2.97
C LEU A 143 -9.21 -13.89 4.48
N ALA A 144 -8.65 -15.02 4.88
CA ALA A 144 -8.11 -15.22 6.21
C ALA A 144 -6.63 -15.56 6.04
N PHE A 145 -5.74 -14.79 6.68
CA PHE A 145 -4.30 -15.05 6.67
C PHE A 145 -3.92 -15.69 8.01
N PRO A 146 -3.72 -17.01 8.07
CA PRO A 146 -3.22 -17.66 9.28
C PRO A 146 -1.69 -17.51 9.36
N GLY A 147 -1.18 -17.16 10.54
CA GLY A 147 0.26 -17.07 10.84
C GLY A 147 0.68 -15.68 11.28
N LEU A 148 0.53 -15.42 12.59
CA LEU A 148 1.29 -14.42 13.34
C LEU A 148 2.69 -14.96 13.62
#